data_AF-A0AAW2JYW4-F1
#
_entry.id   AF-A0AAW2JYW4-F1
#
_cell.length_a   1.000
_cell.length_b   1.000
_cell.length_c   1.000
_cell.angle_alpha   90.00
_cell.angle_beta   90.00
_cell.angle_gamma   90.00
#
_symmetry.space_group_name_H-M   'P 1'
#
loop_
_entity.id
_entity.type
_entity.pdbx_description
1 polymer ?
#
loop_
_entity_poly.entity_id
_entity_poly.type
_entity_poly.pdbx_seq_one_letter_code
_entity_poly.pdbx_strand_id
1 'polypeptide(L)' 'MVKRNATRNSILAVTKSDSSVITSALNIVQKFISFYTSLLGTEDHIRPVDEDVFEWGPMLSLELASELCWAVTPA' A
#
# COMPACT_ATOMS: atom_id res chain seq x y z
N MET A 1 -15.92 1.35 15.53
CA MET A 1 -15.53 0.26 14.61
C MET A 1 -16.46 0.23 13.40
N VAL A 2 -15.97 0.58 12.21
CA VAL A 2 -16.73 0.42 10.95
C VAL A 2 -16.69 -1.05 10.55
N LYS A 3 -17.86 -1.70 10.46
CA LYS A 3 -17.98 -3.11 10.07
C LYS A 3 -17.67 -3.23 8.57
N ARG A 4 -16.41 -3.54 8.22
CA ARG A 4 -15.98 -3.73 6.83
C ARG A 4 -16.63 -4.99 6.27
N ASN A 5 -17.65 -4.80 5.45
CA ASN A 5 -18.37 -5.90 4.79
C ASN A 5 -17.61 -6.29 3.51
N ALA A 6 -16.51 -7.03 3.67
CA ALA A 6 -15.57 -7.36 2.58
C ALA A 6 -16.24 -8.05 1.37
N THR A 7 -17.32 -8.80 1.62
CA THR A 7 -18.12 -9.49 0.58
C THR A 7 -18.82 -8.56 -0.40
N ARG A 8 -19.02 -7.28 -0.04
CA ARG A 8 -19.65 -6.29 -0.94
C ARG A 8 -18.67 -5.54 -1.83
N ASN A 9 -17.37 -5.64 -1.56
CA ASN A 9 -16.32 -4.91 -2.28
C ASN A 9 -15.42 -5.87 -3.07
N SER A 10 -15.97 -6.96 -3.60
CA SER A 10 -15.24 -7.90 -4.43
C SER A 10 -15.47 -7.60 -5.91
N ILE A 11 -14.41 -7.72 -6.70
CA ILE A 11 -14.48 -7.65 -8.16
C ILE A 11 -14.71 -9.07 -8.68
N LEU A 12 -15.91 -9.34 -9.17
CA LEU A 12 -16.31 -10.67 -9.66
C LEU A 12 -15.89 -10.93 -11.11
N ALA A 13 -15.75 -9.86 -11.90
CA ALA A 13 -15.36 -9.96 -13.30
C ALA A 13 -14.66 -8.68 -13.77
N VAL A 14 -13.76 -8.83 -14.75
CA VAL A 14 -13.10 -7.72 -15.45
C VAL A 14 -13.24 -7.91 -16.95
N THR A 15 -13.75 -6.90 -17.64
CA THR A 15 -13.82 -6.86 -19.10
C THR A 15 -12.57 -6.18 -19.64
N LYS A 16 -11.88 -6.83 -20.59
CA LYS A 16 -10.71 -6.29 -21.27
C LYS A 16 -11.12 -5.43 -22.48
N SER A 17 -10.16 -4.70 -23.04
CA SER A 17 -10.33 -3.90 -24.26
C SER A 17 -10.68 -4.72 -25.51
N ASP A 18 -10.33 -6.00 -25.53
CA ASP A 18 -10.70 -6.96 -26.58
C ASP A 18 -12.10 -7.59 -26.36
N SER A 19 -12.87 -7.05 -25.41
CA SER A 19 -14.18 -7.57 -24.98
C SER A 19 -14.15 -8.96 -24.32
N SER A 20 -12.98 -9.54 -24.05
CA SER A 20 -12.89 -10.77 -23.27
C SER A 20 -13.15 -10.51 -21.77
N VAL A 21 -13.75 -11.49 -21.10
CA VAL A 21 -14.12 -11.40 -19.68
C VAL A 21 -13.26 -12.34 -18.86
N ILE A 22 -12.65 -11.81 -17.79
CA ILE A 22 -11.96 -12.60 -16.77
C ILE A 22 -12.85 -12.70 -15.54
N THR A 23 -13.07 -13.91 -15.06
CA THR A 23 -13.81 -14.20 -13.80
C THR A 23 -12.97 -14.89 -12.73
N SER A 24 -11.81 -15.44 -13.11
CA SER A 24 -10.89 -16.09 -12.16
C SER A 24 -10.21 -15.04 -11.27
N ALA A 25 -10.30 -15.22 -9.95
CA ALA A 25 -9.70 -14.32 -8.97
C ALA A 25 -8.19 -14.13 -9.19
N LEU A 26 -7.45 -15.21 -9.50
CA LEU A 26 -6.01 -15.14 -9.76
C LEU A 26 -5.71 -14.25 -10.97
N ASN A 27 -6.47 -14.41 -12.05
CA ASN A 27 -6.27 -13.64 -13.27
C ASN A 27 -6.68 -12.18 -13.09
N ILE A 28 -7.70 -11.90 -12.27
CA ILE A 28 -8.10 -10.55 -11.89
C ILE A 28 -6.96 -9.87 -11.12
N VAL A 29 -6.39 -10.55 -10.10
CA VAL A 29 -5.26 -10.04 -9.31
C VAL A 29 -4.05 -9.75 -10.21
N GLN A 30 -3.67 -10.68 -11.08
CA GLN A 30 -2.56 -10.46 -12.01
C GLN A 30 -2.81 -9.28 -12.94
N LYS A 31 -4.02 -9.13 -13.48
CA LYS A 31 -4.35 -8.00 -14.35
C LYS A 31 -4.25 -6.66 -13.62
N PHE A 32 -4.68 -6.62 -12.35
CA PHE A 32 -4.53 -5.45 -11.48
C PHE A 32 -3.06 -5.11 -11.25
N ILE A 33 -2.24 -6.09 -10.85
CA ILE A 33 -0.80 -5.89 -10.62
C ILE A 33 -0.16 -5.36 -11.91
N SER A 34 -0.34 -6.03 -13.04
CA SER A 34 0.25 -5.61 -14.31
C SER A 34 -0.17 -4.19 -14.73
N PHE A 35 -1.43 -3.83 -14.52
CA PHE A 35 -1.92 -2.48 -14.83
C PHE A 35 -1.22 -1.42 -13.98
N TYR A 36 -1.19 -1.60 -12.66
CA TYR A 36 -0.58 -0.62 -11.77
C TYR A 36 0.94 -0.60 -11.87
N THR A 37 1.60 -1.74 -12.09
CA THR A 37 3.04 -1.78 -12.39
C THR A 37 3.37 -1.04 -13.68
N SER A 38 2.55 -1.18 -14.73
CA SER A 38 2.76 -0.41 -15.97
C SER A 38 2.51 1.07 -15.80
N LEU A 39 1.57 1.46 -14.94
CA LEU A 39 1.18 2.85 -14.71
C LEU A 39 2.15 3.59 -13.78
N LEU A 40 2.57 2.93 -12.70
CA LEU A 40 3.38 3.50 -11.64
C LEU A 40 4.87 3.20 -11.81
N GLY A 41 5.21 2.22 -12.65
CA GLY A 41 6.57 1.69 -12.77
C GLY A 41 6.88 0.60 -11.73
N THR A 42 8.09 0.07 -11.81
CA THR A 42 8.64 -0.94 -10.88
C THR A 42 9.57 -0.33 -9.84
N GLU A 43 9.96 0.93 -10.02
CA GLU A 43 10.86 1.63 -9.11
C GLU A 43 10.05 2.54 -8.20
N ASP A 44 9.80 2.07 -6.98
CA ASP A 44 9.84 3.03 -5.88
C ASP A 44 11.29 3.48 -5.78
N HIS A 45 11.55 4.76 -6.05
CA HIS A 45 12.74 5.38 -5.49
C HIS A 45 12.57 5.35 -3.98
N ILE A 46 12.94 4.23 -3.35
CA ILE A 46 13.27 4.21 -1.93
C ILE A 46 14.50 5.08 -1.86
N ARG A 47 14.30 6.39 -1.69
CA ARG A 47 15.38 7.27 -1.29
C ARG A 47 15.79 6.71 0.07
N PRO A 48 16.97 6.08 0.19
CA PRO A 48 17.40 5.64 1.51
C PRO A 48 17.32 6.88 2.41
N VAL A 49 16.80 6.68 3.62
CA VAL A 49 16.88 7.72 4.63
C VAL A 49 18.36 8.10 4.69
N ASP A 50 18.63 9.39 4.50
CA ASP A 50 19.99 9.91 4.44
C ASP A 50 20.74 9.42 5.68
N GLU A 51 21.91 8.82 5.50
CA GLU A 51 22.68 8.25 6.60
C GLU A 51 23.08 9.34 7.60
N ASP A 52 23.23 10.58 7.12
CA ASP A 52 23.44 11.75 7.95
C ASP A 52 22.24 12.05 8.89
N VAL A 53 21.02 11.63 8.54
CA VAL A 53 19.84 11.75 9.43
C VAL A 53 19.91 10.76 10.59
N PHE A 54 20.54 9.60 10.41
CA PHE A 54 20.77 8.67 11.53
C PHE A 54 21.87 9.16 12.47
N GLU A 55 22.93 9.77 11.93
CA GLU A 55 24.08 10.25 12.71
C GLU A 55 23.82 11.62 13.38
N TRP A 56 23.08 12.51 12.72
CA TRP A 56 22.88 13.90 13.19
C TRP A 56 21.42 14.26 13.48
N GLY A 57 20.49 13.34 13.28
CA GLY A 57 19.08 13.54 13.58
C GLY A 57 18.84 13.81 15.07
N PRO A 58 17.79 14.56 15.42
CA PRO A 58 17.41 14.74 16.82
C PRO A 58 17.03 13.39 17.42
N MET A 59 17.85 12.92 18.37
CA MET A 59 17.56 11.70 19.13
C MET A 59 16.39 11.99 20.07
N LEU A 60 15.22 11.43 19.75
CA LEU A 60 14.03 11.58 20.59
C LEU A 60 14.23 10.81 21.91
N SER A 61 13.73 11.38 23.01
CA SER A 61 13.58 10.61 24.24
C SER A 61 12.56 9.48 24.02
N LEU A 62 12.71 8.40 24.78
CA LEU A 62 11.79 7.27 24.73
C LEU A 62 10.32 7.70 24.95
N GLU A 63 10.14 8.68 25.84
CA GLU A 63 8.84 9.25 26.22
C GLU A 63 8.19 9.97 25.02
N LEU A 64 8.95 10.83 24.34
CA LEU A 64 8.47 11.56 23.16
C LEU A 64 8.24 10.63 21.96
N ALA A 65 9.08 9.59 21.80
CA ALA A 65 8.88 8.57 20.79
C ALA A 65 7.58 7.78 21.02
N SER A 66 7.26 7.46 22.28
CA SER A 66 6.02 6.78 22.66
C SER A 66 4.79 7.64 22.37
N GLU A 67 4.84 8.94 22.69
CA GLU A 67 3.77 9.90 22.36
C GLU A 67 3.53 10.01 20.84
N LEU A 68 4.60 10.13 20.06
CA LEU A 68 4.54 10.16 18.60
C LEU A 68 3.89 8.89 18.04
N CYS A 69 4.31 7.71 18.52
CA CYS A 69 3.73 6.43 18.10
C CYS A 69 2.23 6.33 18.42
N TRP A 70 1.81 6.83 19.60
CA TRP A 70 0.41 6.86 20.00
C TRP A 70 -0.43 7.79 19.12
N ALA A 71 0.13 8.92 18.68
CA ALA A 71 -0.58 9.89 17.84
C ALA A 71 -0.94 9.33 16.45
N VAL A 72 -0.08 8.49 15.85
CA VAL A 72 -0.32 7.87 14.54
C VAL A 72 -1.02 6.52 14.62
N THR A 73 -0.89 5.82 15.76
CA THR A 73 -1.56 4.53 15.99
C THR A 73 -2.30 4.56 17.33
N PRO A 74 -3.39 5.34 17.43
CA PRO A 74 -4.20 5.33 18.65
C PRO A 74 -4.82 3.95 18.83
N ALA A 75 -4.56 3.33 19.98
CA ALA A 75 -5.09 2.02 20.36
C ALA A 75 -6.62 1.99 20.45
#